data_AF-A0A7J9TJN5-F1
#
_entry.id   AF-A0A7J9TJN5-F1
#
_cell.length_a   1.000
_cell.length_b   1.000
_cell.length_c   1.000
_cell.angle_alpha   90.00
_cell.angle_beta   90.00
_cell.angle_gamma   90.00
#
_symmetry.space_group_name_H-M   'P 1'
#
loop_
_entity.id
_entity.type
_entity.pdbx_description
1 polymer ?
#
loop_
_entity_poly.entity_id
_entity_poly.type
_entity_poly.pdbx_seq_one_letter_code
_entity_poly.pdbx_strand_id
1 'polypeptide(L)' 'MIEKKKEEPIYEKLSLNECMLLSRDDEGVLFACNEKGNVKLKRVPYPTSKELAE' A
#
# COMPACT_ATOMS: atom_id res chain seq x y z
N MET A 1 3.74 1.21 35.44
CA MET A 1 4.42 1.63 34.20
C MET A 1 3.49 1.29 33.06
N ILE A 2 2.98 2.27 32.31
CA ILE A 2 1.97 2.04 31.26
C ILE A 2 2.71 1.56 30.02
N GLU A 3 2.61 0.27 29.72
CA GLU A 3 3.12 -0.31 28.47
C GLU A 3 2.36 0.33 27.30
N LYS A 4 3.03 1.22 26.57
CA LYS A 4 2.53 1.70 25.28
C LYS A 4 2.54 0.50 24.34
N LYS A 5 1.36 -0.10 24.11
CA LYS A 5 1.15 -1.02 22.98
C LYS A 5 1.68 -0.31 21.74
N LYS A 6 2.69 -0.89 21.09
CA LYS A 6 3.06 -0.47 19.74
C LYS A 6 1.81 -0.67 18.89
N GLU A 7 1.14 0.41 18.52
CA GLU A 7 0.06 0.37 17.54
C GLU A 7 0.68 -0.18 16.26
N GLU A 8 0.46 -1.46 16.00
CA GLU A 8 0.71 -2.01 14.67
C GLU A 8 -0.19 -1.22 13.71
N PRO A 9 0.34 -0.71 12.59
CA PRO A 9 -0.48 0.02 11.63
C PRO A 9 -1.61 -0.93 11.18
N ILE A 10 -2.83 -0.61 11.56
CA ILE A 10 -3.99 -1.46 11.31
C ILE A 10 -4.35 -1.35 9.83
N TYR A 11 -3.74 -2.19 9.00
CA TYR A 11 -4.14 -2.37 7.60
C TYR A 11 -5.57 -2.93 7.49
N GLU A 12 -6.10 -3.54 8.57
CA GLU A 12 -7.49 -4.04 8.64
C GLU A 12 -8.55 -2.92 8.55
N LYS A 13 -8.18 -1.65 8.68
CA LYS A 13 -9.09 -0.50 8.49
C LYS A 13 -9.19 -0.01 7.05
N LEU A 14 -8.44 -0.58 6.11
CA LEU A 14 -8.64 -0.29 4.69
C LEU A 14 -10.06 -0.70 4.31
N SER A 15 -10.89 0.23 3.87
CA SER A 15 -12.24 -0.10 3.39
C SER A 15 -12.15 -0.82 2.05
N LEU A 16 -13.24 -1.46 1.65
CA LEU A 16 -13.34 -2.10 0.34
C LEU A 16 -13.00 -1.09 -0.77
N ASN A 17 -12.07 -1.46 -1.66
CA ASN A 17 -11.55 -0.60 -2.75
C ASN A 17 -10.66 0.58 -2.32
N GLU A 18 -10.28 0.66 -1.05
CA GLU A 18 -9.24 1.60 -0.63
C GLU A 18 -7.84 0.99 -0.80
N CYS A 19 -6.88 1.87 -1.06
CA CYS A 19 -5.47 1.54 -1.20
C CYS A 19 -4.66 2.48 -0.29
N MET A 20 -3.75 1.93 0.52
CA MET A 20 -2.82 2.71 1.32
C MET A 20 -1.43 2.62 0.72
N LEU A 21 -0.79 3.76 0.47
CA LEU A 21 0.60 3.82 0.05
C LEU A 21 1.51 3.49 1.26
N LEU A 22 2.37 2.49 1.10
CA LEU A 22 3.27 2.01 2.16
C LEU A 22 4.70 2.53 1.98
N SER A 23 5.22 2.39 0.77
CA SER A 23 6.58 2.80 0.45
C SER A 23 6.67 3.27 -0.99
N ARG A 24 7.69 4.09 -1.23
CA ARG A 24 8.04 4.61 -2.53
C ARG A 24 9.56 4.50 -2.66
N ASP A 25 10.03 3.71 -3.62
CA ASP A 25 11.45 3.42 -3.85
C ASP A 25 11.75 3.30 -5.35
N ASP A 26 13.00 3.03 -5.73
CA ASP A 26 13.43 2.96 -7.13
C ASP A 26 12.73 1.87 -7.95
N GLU A 27 12.24 0.81 -7.29
CA GLU A 27 11.51 -0.26 -7.97
C GLU A 27 10.02 0.08 -8.18
N GLY A 28 9.52 1.18 -7.59
CA GLY A 28 8.16 1.66 -7.77
C GLY A 28 7.47 2.08 -6.47
N VAL A 29 6.14 1.93 -6.45
CA VAL A 29 5.27 2.28 -5.32
C VAL A 29 4.61 1.01 -4.78
N LEU A 30 4.74 0.79 -3.47
CA LEU A 30 4.10 -0.30 -2.77
C LEU A 30 2.79 0.17 -2.13
N PHE A 31 1.70 -0.52 -2.42
CA PHE A 31 0.38 -0.27 -1.86
C PHE A 31 -0.14 -1.48 -1.09
N ALA A 32 -0.92 -1.24 -0.04
CA ALA A 32 -1.82 -2.21 0.56
C ALA A 32 -3.24 -1.94 0.02
N CYS A 33 -3.85 -2.91 -0.64
CA CYS A 33 -5.23 -2.84 -1.14
C CYS A 33 -6.11 -3.79 -0.34
N ASN A 34 -7.30 -3.35 0.08
CA ASN A 34 -8.30 -4.30 0.58
C ASN A 34 -9.11 -4.88 -0.57
N GLU A 35 -8.82 -6.12 -0.93
CA GLU A 35 -9.63 -6.93 -1.84
C GLU A 35 -10.57 -7.82 -1.03
N LYS A 36 -11.84 -7.40 -0.88
CA LYS A 36 -12.92 -8.20 -0.26
C LYS A 36 -12.64 -8.66 1.18
N GLY A 37 -12.12 -7.76 2.00
CA GLY A 37 -11.74 -8.03 3.40
C GLY A 37 -10.33 -8.60 3.56
N ASN A 38 -9.59 -8.83 2.47
CA ASN A 38 -8.22 -9.32 2.50
C ASN A 38 -7.26 -8.23 2.05
N VAL A 39 -6.35 -7.83 2.93
CA VAL A 39 -5.30 -6.88 2.59
C VAL A 39 -4.26 -7.60 1.72
N LYS A 40 -4.09 -7.13 0.49
CA LYS A 40 -3.02 -7.56 -0.42
C LYS A 40 -2.01 -6.46 -0.63
N LEU A 41 -0.74 -6.84 -0.74
CA LEU A 41 0.33 -5.92 -1.10
C LEU A 41 0.55 -5.95 -2.61
N LYS A 42 0.54 -4.79 -3.26
CA LYS A 42 0.78 -4.64 -4.70
C LYS A 42 1.87 -3.60 -4.93
N ARG A 43 2.92 -4.00 -5.65
CA ARG A 43 3.97 -3.09 -6.13
C ARG A 43 3.65 -2.68 -7.57
N VAL A 44 3.61 -1.39 -7.83
CA VAL A 44 3.39 -0.82 -9.16
C VAL A 44 4.67 -0.08 -9.56
N PRO A 45 5.35 -0.46 -10.65
CA PRO A 45 6.53 0.26 -11.12
C PRO A 45 6.13 1.67 -11.55
N TYR A 46 7.08 2.61 -11.54
CA TYR A 46 6.80 3.90 -12.17
C TYR A 46 6.57 3.70 -13.67
N PRO A 47 5.69 4.51 -14.27
CA PRO A 47 5.57 4.55 -15.71
C PRO A 47 6.95 4.86 -16.28
N THR A 48 7.47 3.95 -17.09
CA THR A 48 8.64 4.26 -17.89
C THR A 48 8.21 5.19 -19.01
N SER A 49 9.11 6.04 -19.49
CA SER A 49 8.86 7.02 -20.55
C SER A 49 8.30 6.43 -21.86
N LYS A 50 8.26 5.10 -22.01
CA LYS A 50 7.57 4.40 -23.11
C LYS A 50 6.04 4.38 -22.98
N GLU A 51 5.48 4.37 -21.77
CA GLU A 51 4.03 4.23 -21.55
C GLU A 51 3.28 5.58 -21.51
N LEU A 52 4.02 6.70 -21.40
CA LEU A 52 3.46 8.06 -21.43
C LEU A 52 3.44 8.67 -22.85
N ALA A 53 3.88 7.90 -23.86
CA ALA A 53 4.07 8.36 -25.23
C ALA A 53 3.04 7.80 -26.24
N GLU A 54 2.01 7.08 -25.76
CA GLU A 54 0.85 6.63 -26.56
C GLU A 54 -0.41 7.43 -26.25
#